data_AF-A0A2S9MSS3-F1
#
_entry.id   AF-A0A2S9MSS3-F1
#
_cell.length_a   1.000
_cell.length_b   1.000
_cell.length_c   1.000
_cell.angle_alpha   90.00
_cell.angle_beta   90.00
_cell.angle_gamma   90.00
#
_symmetry.space_group_name_H-M   'P 1'
#
loop_
_entity.id
_entity.type
_entity.pdbx_description
1 polymer ?
#
loop_
_entity_poly.entity_id
_entity_poly.type
_entity_poly.pdbx_seq_one_letter_code
_entity_poly.pdbx_strand_id
1 'polypeptide(L)'
;MSAVNHALRGELRAAHLIIRAALSVLTFDQKIAWSNANERDGVNGEGITRADERQAAIDGADAHRMYRELKYADRIIANANAILSGHQRELWAQEIQRAALALWHPTCDDVRRWLLARGEPLARELGAIADPTGDRTVCVIKPLRAPSAADLSTLRRQLATDRSNRATLFRGVPPGSTVGITAAARDVLAERQRQIDVEGYTLRADDENRAGAMWAAAAAYALIGSGWSQAAALEFWPEAWSGECWKPADSRRNLVKAAALLLAEIERIDRQATRAKAEASIPQPAMRG
;
A
#
# COMPACT_ATOMS: atom_id res chain seq x y z
N MET A 1 3.26 -1.73 13.52
CA MET A 1 2.98 -2.94 12.71
C MET A 1 4.09 -3.09 11.67
N SER A 2 4.81 -4.22 11.61
CA SER A 2 5.94 -4.38 10.67
C SER A 2 5.47 -4.30 9.21
N ALA A 3 6.31 -3.80 8.30
CA ALA A 3 6.01 -3.73 6.86
C ALA A 3 5.60 -5.10 6.27
N VAL A 4 6.13 -6.18 6.85
CA VAL A 4 5.81 -7.56 6.50
C VAL A 4 4.38 -7.94 6.89
N ASN A 5 3.91 -7.56 8.09
CA ASN A 5 2.52 -7.81 8.50
C ASN A 5 1.52 -7.03 7.65
N HIS A 6 1.90 -5.82 7.21
CA HIS A 6 1.07 -5.06 6.28
C HIS A 6 1.03 -5.75 4.90
N ALA A 7 2.17 -6.21 4.38
CA ALA A 7 2.25 -6.93 3.11
C ALA A 7 1.49 -8.26 3.14
N LEU A 8 1.65 -9.09 4.18
CA LEU A 8 0.91 -10.34 4.37
C LEU A 8 -0.61 -10.10 4.38
N ARG A 9 -1.06 -9.08 5.12
CA ARG A 9 -2.48 -8.75 5.20
C ARG A 9 -3.03 -8.22 3.87
N GLY A 10 -2.26 -7.38 3.17
CA GLY A 10 -2.61 -6.89 1.83
C GLY A 10 -2.77 -8.03 0.83
N GLU A 11 -1.79 -8.93 0.77
CA GLU A 11 -1.82 -10.08 -0.13
C GLU A 11 -2.93 -11.08 0.23
N LEU A 12 -3.22 -11.28 1.51
CA LEU A 12 -4.30 -12.17 1.94
C LEU A 12 -5.69 -11.61 1.58
N ARG A 13 -5.87 -10.28 1.67
CA ARG A 13 -7.08 -9.59 1.18
C ARG A 13 -7.22 -9.72 -0.34
N ALA A 14 -6.13 -9.56 -1.08
CA ALA A 14 -6.15 -9.74 -2.52
C ALA A 14 -6.47 -11.19 -2.92
N ALA A 15 -5.88 -12.18 -2.23
CA ALA A 15 -6.20 -13.58 -2.42
C ALA A 15 -7.67 -13.89 -2.12
N HIS A 16 -8.25 -13.26 -1.09
CA HIS A 16 -9.68 -13.38 -0.78
C HIS A 16 -10.55 -12.91 -1.96
N LEU A 17 -10.23 -11.77 -2.57
CA LEU A 17 -10.96 -11.28 -3.75
C LEU A 17 -10.80 -12.19 -4.96
N ILE A 18 -9.59 -12.67 -5.25
CA ILE A 18 -9.32 -13.56 -6.39
C ILE A 18 -10.16 -14.84 -6.29
N ILE A 19 -10.22 -15.43 -5.10
CA ILE A 19 -10.98 -16.65 -4.82
C ILE A 19 -12.48 -16.39 -4.93
N ARG A 20 -12.95 -15.23 -4.46
CA ARG A 20 -14.35 -14.82 -4.63
C ARG A 20 -14.73 -14.59 -6.09
N ALA A 21 -13.83 -14.00 -6.89
CA ALA A 21 -14.01 -13.83 -8.33
C ALA A 21 -14.03 -15.17 -9.08
N ALA A 22 -13.32 -16.19 -8.59
CA ALA A 22 -13.41 -17.52 -9.18
C ALA A 22 -14.85 -18.06 -9.01
N LEU A 23 -15.45 -17.91 -7.83
CA LEU A 23 -16.81 -18.39 -7.56
C LEU A 23 -17.88 -17.81 -8.50
N SER A 24 -17.66 -16.63 -9.13
CA SER A 24 -18.62 -16.06 -10.08
C SER A 24 -18.49 -16.63 -11.49
N VAL A 25 -17.33 -17.18 -11.87
CA VAL A 25 -17.07 -17.71 -13.23
C VAL A 25 -17.15 -19.24 -13.32
N LEU A 26 -17.04 -19.96 -12.19
CA LEU A 26 -17.19 -21.42 -12.15
C LEU A 26 -18.65 -21.86 -12.25
N THR A 27 -18.92 -22.93 -13.00
CA THR A 27 -20.20 -23.64 -12.96
C THR A 27 -20.40 -24.40 -11.65
N PHE A 28 -21.62 -24.89 -11.40
CA PHE A 28 -21.91 -25.70 -10.22
C PHE A 28 -21.02 -26.95 -10.12
N ASP A 29 -20.89 -27.72 -11.20
CA ASP A 29 -20.07 -28.94 -11.23
C ASP A 29 -18.58 -28.62 -11.06
N GLN A 30 -18.10 -27.51 -11.63
CA GLN A 30 -16.72 -27.06 -11.43
C GLN A 30 -16.45 -26.65 -9.99
N LYS A 31 -17.41 -26.07 -9.28
CA LYS A 31 -17.28 -25.76 -7.84
C LYS A 31 -17.14 -27.02 -7.01
N ILE A 32 -17.87 -28.09 -7.35
CA ILE A 32 -17.71 -29.40 -6.71
C ILE A 32 -16.32 -29.97 -6.99
N ALA A 33 -15.89 -29.95 -8.26
CA ALA A 33 -14.55 -30.42 -8.63
C ALA A 33 -13.44 -29.62 -7.92
N TRP A 34 -13.64 -28.31 -7.72
CA TRP A 34 -12.72 -27.46 -7.00
C TRP A 34 -12.67 -27.77 -5.50
N SER A 35 -13.83 -28.03 -4.89
CA SER A 35 -13.91 -28.51 -3.51
C SER A 35 -13.10 -29.80 -3.33
N ASN A 36 -13.29 -30.77 -4.23
CA ASN A 36 -12.57 -32.05 -4.19
C ASN A 36 -11.05 -31.86 -4.38
N ALA A 37 -10.63 -30.94 -5.26
CA ALA A 37 -9.22 -30.61 -5.45
C ALA A 37 -8.60 -29.98 -4.18
N ASN A 38 -9.34 -29.12 -3.49
CA ASN A 38 -8.90 -28.49 -2.24
C ASN A 38 -8.78 -29.51 -1.10
N GLU A 39 -9.72 -30.46 -1.02
CA GLU A 39 -9.64 -31.57 -0.06
C GLU A 39 -8.46 -32.49 -0.34
N ARG A 40 -8.24 -32.88 -1.61
CA ARG A 40 -7.10 -33.69 -2.03
C ARG A 40 -5.75 -33.07 -1.63
N ASP A 41 -5.64 -31.75 -1.76
CA ASP A 41 -4.41 -31.02 -1.47
C ASP A 41 -4.30 -30.58 0.01
N GLY A 42 -5.26 -30.98 0.87
CA GLY A 42 -5.24 -30.70 2.30
C GLY A 42 -5.42 -29.21 2.64
N VAL A 43 -6.11 -28.46 1.77
CA VAL A 43 -6.39 -27.03 1.91
C VAL A 43 -7.89 -26.73 1.99
N ASN A 44 -8.71 -27.73 2.29
CA ASN A 44 -10.12 -27.56 2.62
C ASN A 44 -10.30 -26.96 4.03
N GLY A 45 -11.49 -26.46 4.32
CA GLY A 45 -11.87 -25.95 5.65
C GLY A 45 -13.37 -25.73 5.71
N GLU A 46 -13.81 -24.66 6.36
CA GLU A 46 -15.22 -24.31 6.36
C GLU A 46 -15.65 -23.85 4.95
N GLY A 47 -16.55 -24.63 4.34
CA GLY A 47 -16.97 -24.46 2.95
C GLY A 47 -15.88 -24.80 1.92
N ILE A 48 -16.10 -24.36 0.67
CA ILE A 48 -15.27 -24.74 -0.49
C ILE A 48 -13.89 -24.07 -0.48
N THR A 49 -13.77 -22.89 0.15
CA THR A 49 -12.63 -21.99 -0.09
C THR A 49 -11.96 -21.44 1.16
N ARG A 50 -12.26 -21.90 2.38
CA ARG A 50 -11.68 -21.35 3.63
C ARG A 50 -11.85 -19.84 3.79
N ALA A 51 -13.03 -19.31 3.45
CA ALA A 51 -13.25 -17.86 3.41
C ALA A 51 -13.20 -17.24 4.80
N ASP A 52 -13.78 -17.92 5.79
CA ASP A 52 -13.89 -17.45 7.16
C ASP A 52 -12.56 -17.56 7.90
N GLU A 53 -11.79 -18.62 7.66
CA GLU A 53 -10.45 -18.76 8.23
C GLU A 53 -9.49 -17.71 7.71
N ARG A 54 -9.56 -17.40 6.40
CA ARG A 54 -8.81 -16.27 5.82
C ARG A 54 -9.24 -14.94 6.43
N GLN A 55 -10.53 -14.69 6.58
CA GLN A 55 -11.04 -13.45 7.14
C GLN A 55 -10.59 -13.27 8.60
N ALA A 56 -10.70 -14.33 9.41
CA ALA A 56 -10.21 -14.34 10.78
C ALA A 56 -8.68 -14.11 10.88
N ALA A 57 -7.90 -14.57 9.90
CA ALA A 57 -6.46 -14.29 9.83
C ALA A 57 -6.17 -12.83 9.43
N ILE A 58 -6.97 -12.23 8.55
CA ILE A 58 -6.87 -10.80 8.17
C ILE A 58 -7.15 -9.89 9.37
N ASP A 59 -8.17 -10.23 10.15
CA ASP A 59 -8.63 -9.44 11.30
C ASP A 59 -7.72 -9.61 12.53
N GLY A 60 -6.98 -10.73 12.58
CA GLY A 60 -5.99 -11.00 13.63
C GLY A 60 -4.67 -10.24 13.47
N ALA A 61 -3.82 -10.34 14.50
CA ALA A 61 -2.47 -9.76 14.53
C ALA A 61 -1.34 -10.79 14.28
N ASP A 62 -1.66 -12.09 14.28
CA ASP A 62 -0.68 -13.18 14.19
C ASP A 62 -0.13 -13.37 12.77
N ALA A 63 1.14 -13.02 12.58
CA ALA A 63 1.87 -13.15 11.33
C ALA A 63 1.96 -14.60 10.83
N HIS A 64 2.06 -15.58 11.73
CA HIS A 64 2.12 -16.99 11.38
C HIS A 64 0.81 -17.48 10.79
N ARG A 65 -0.30 -17.09 11.43
CA ARG A 65 -1.63 -17.41 10.95
C ARG A 65 -1.87 -16.78 9.57
N MET A 66 -1.52 -15.49 9.39
CA MET A 66 -1.62 -14.83 8.07
C MET A 66 -0.78 -15.53 7.00
N TYR A 67 0.46 -15.90 7.30
CA TYR A 67 1.33 -16.61 6.35
C TYR A 67 0.81 -18.00 6.00
N ARG A 68 0.32 -18.76 6.98
CA ARG A 68 -0.25 -20.09 6.76
C ARG A 68 -1.48 -20.01 5.86
N GLU A 69 -2.38 -19.07 6.15
CA GLU A 69 -3.59 -18.88 5.33
C GLU A 69 -3.25 -18.35 3.92
N LEU A 70 -2.18 -17.56 3.75
CA LEU A 70 -1.70 -17.17 2.43
C LEU A 70 -1.20 -18.38 1.62
N LYS A 71 -0.49 -19.32 2.26
CA LYS A 71 -0.09 -20.60 1.63
C LYS A 71 -1.30 -21.42 1.16
N TYR A 72 -2.34 -21.52 2.00
CA TYR A 72 -3.57 -22.21 1.61
C TYR A 72 -4.29 -21.49 0.46
N ALA A 73 -4.38 -20.17 0.53
CA ALA A 73 -5.00 -19.37 -0.51
C ALA A 73 -4.31 -19.53 -1.88
N ASP A 74 -2.98 -19.54 -1.91
CA ASP A 74 -2.19 -19.76 -3.13
C ASP A 74 -2.51 -21.11 -3.79
N ARG A 75 -2.60 -22.18 -2.99
CA ARG A 75 -3.00 -23.51 -3.48
C ARG A 75 -4.46 -23.53 -3.96
N ILE A 76 -5.38 -22.92 -3.22
CA ILE A 76 -6.80 -22.81 -3.59
C ILE A 76 -6.96 -22.09 -4.95
N ILE A 77 -6.21 -21.00 -5.17
CA ILE A 77 -6.18 -20.26 -6.44
C ILE A 77 -5.63 -21.13 -7.57
N ALA A 78 -4.53 -21.84 -7.33
CA ALA A 78 -3.95 -22.75 -8.31
C ALA A 78 -4.92 -23.87 -8.71
N ASN A 79 -5.66 -24.42 -7.75
CA ASN A 79 -6.67 -25.45 -7.99
C ASN A 79 -7.85 -24.93 -8.81
N ALA A 80 -8.32 -23.70 -8.56
CA ALA A 80 -9.33 -23.07 -9.41
C ALA A 80 -8.83 -22.94 -10.85
N ASN A 81 -7.62 -22.41 -11.01
CA ASN A 81 -7.01 -22.18 -12.32
C ASN A 81 -6.87 -23.46 -13.16
N ALA A 82 -6.63 -24.60 -12.51
CA ALA A 82 -6.50 -25.90 -13.17
C ALA A 82 -7.83 -26.45 -13.70
N ILE A 83 -8.97 -26.01 -13.16
CA ILE A 83 -10.31 -26.48 -13.51
C ILE A 83 -10.98 -25.57 -14.56
N LEU A 84 -10.58 -24.31 -14.63
CA LEU A 84 -11.13 -23.33 -15.55
C LEU A 84 -10.70 -23.60 -17.00
N SER A 85 -11.64 -23.44 -17.93
CA SER A 85 -11.33 -23.41 -19.36
C SER A 85 -10.54 -22.16 -19.76
N GLY A 86 -10.00 -22.11 -20.98
CA GLY A 86 -9.31 -20.92 -21.51
C GLY A 86 -10.17 -19.65 -21.40
N HIS A 87 -11.40 -19.70 -21.91
CA HIS A 87 -12.33 -18.58 -21.86
C HIS A 87 -12.69 -18.17 -20.42
N GLN A 88 -12.91 -19.13 -19.52
CA GLN A 88 -13.23 -18.80 -18.14
C GLN A 88 -12.05 -18.17 -17.39
N ARG A 89 -10.81 -18.51 -17.75
CA ARG A 89 -9.62 -17.83 -17.21
C ARG A 89 -9.56 -16.36 -17.65
N GLU A 90 -9.97 -16.05 -18.87
CA GLU A 90 -10.08 -14.67 -19.36
C GLU A 90 -11.18 -13.91 -18.61
N LEU A 91 -12.36 -14.50 -18.43
CA LEU A 91 -13.43 -13.92 -17.63
C LEU A 91 -12.99 -13.72 -16.18
N TRP A 92 -12.30 -14.70 -15.59
CA TRP A 92 -11.76 -14.60 -14.25
C TRP A 92 -10.76 -13.45 -14.12
N ALA A 93 -9.87 -13.29 -15.10
CA ALA A 93 -8.93 -12.17 -15.13
C ALA A 93 -9.66 -10.81 -15.20
N GLN A 94 -10.73 -10.71 -15.98
CA GLN A 94 -11.56 -9.50 -16.04
C GLN A 94 -12.28 -9.23 -14.72
N GLU A 95 -12.83 -10.26 -14.07
CA GLU A 95 -13.47 -10.14 -12.75
C GLU A 95 -12.46 -9.78 -11.65
N ILE A 96 -11.24 -10.32 -11.70
CA ILE A 96 -10.14 -9.90 -10.83
C ILE A 96 -9.80 -8.43 -11.08
N GLN A 97 -9.68 -7.99 -12.34
CA GLN A 97 -9.41 -6.58 -12.65
C GLN A 97 -10.52 -5.66 -12.15
N ARG A 98 -11.79 -6.05 -12.31
CA ARG A 98 -12.95 -5.33 -11.76
C ARG A 98 -12.94 -5.28 -10.23
N ALA A 99 -12.61 -6.39 -9.57
CA ALA A 99 -12.52 -6.46 -8.12
C ALA A 99 -11.27 -5.76 -7.55
N ALA A 100 -10.16 -5.75 -8.30
CA ALA A 100 -8.89 -5.13 -7.93
C ALA A 100 -8.94 -3.60 -7.94
N LEU A 101 -9.98 -2.98 -8.51
CA LEU A 101 -10.31 -1.57 -8.31
C LEU A 101 -10.50 -1.22 -6.82
N ALA A 102 -10.80 -2.20 -5.95
CA ALA A 102 -11.03 -2.01 -4.53
C ALA A 102 -9.79 -2.23 -3.63
N LEU A 103 -8.67 -2.73 -4.16
CA LEU A 103 -7.44 -2.98 -3.38
C LEU A 103 -6.22 -2.51 -4.19
N TRP A 104 -5.55 -1.47 -3.72
CA TRP A 104 -4.17 -1.19 -4.09
C TRP A 104 -3.37 -2.49 -4.03
N HIS A 105 -2.66 -2.80 -5.12
CA HIS A 105 -1.90 -4.02 -5.39
C HIS A 105 -2.72 -5.19 -6.00
N PRO A 106 -2.84 -5.25 -7.34
CA PRO A 106 -3.34 -6.42 -8.04
C PRO A 106 -2.24 -7.48 -8.03
N THR A 107 -1.95 -8.03 -6.85
CA THR A 107 -1.02 -9.15 -6.63
C THR A 107 0.17 -9.09 -7.59
N CYS A 108 1.16 -8.25 -7.29
CA CYS A 108 2.43 -8.45 -7.95
C CYS A 108 2.84 -9.86 -7.57
N ASP A 109 2.81 -10.78 -8.54
CA ASP A 109 3.21 -12.17 -8.31
C ASP A 109 4.58 -12.22 -7.61
N ASP A 110 5.42 -11.21 -7.82
CA ASP A 110 6.69 -10.99 -7.12
C ASP A 110 6.55 -10.84 -5.61
N VAL A 111 5.53 -10.13 -5.11
CA VAL A 111 5.28 -9.94 -3.66
C VAL A 111 4.76 -11.22 -3.03
N ARG A 112 3.73 -11.85 -3.62
CA ARG A 112 3.22 -13.15 -3.14
C ARG A 112 4.33 -14.21 -3.16
N ARG A 113 5.06 -14.32 -4.28
CA ARG A 113 6.18 -15.27 -4.45
C ARG A 113 7.29 -14.99 -3.45
N TRP A 114 7.64 -13.72 -3.22
CA TRP A 114 8.63 -13.33 -2.22
C TRP A 114 8.20 -13.69 -0.80
N LEU A 115 6.94 -13.41 -0.43
CA LEU A 115 6.36 -13.77 0.87
C LEU A 115 6.33 -15.28 1.06
N LEU A 116 5.92 -16.06 0.05
CA LEU A 116 5.90 -17.52 0.13
C LEU A 116 7.31 -18.11 0.21
N ALA A 117 8.30 -17.50 -0.44
CA ALA A 117 9.69 -17.96 -0.43
C ALA A 117 10.43 -17.63 0.89
N ARG A 118 10.11 -16.51 1.55
CA ARG A 118 10.84 -16.02 2.75
C ARG A 118 10.01 -15.99 4.03
N GLY A 119 8.71 -16.29 3.94
CA GLY A 119 7.76 -15.97 5.00
C GLY A 119 7.79 -16.90 6.19
N GLU A 120 8.29 -18.14 6.08
CA GLU A 120 8.29 -19.05 7.22
C GLU A 120 9.31 -18.71 8.32
N PRO A 121 10.60 -18.41 7.99
CA PRO A 121 11.55 -17.86 8.96
C PRO A 121 11.09 -16.50 9.52
N LEU A 122 10.55 -15.64 8.66
CA LEU A 122 10.14 -14.28 9.00
C LEU A 122 8.89 -14.24 9.89
N ALA A 123 7.92 -15.12 9.65
CA ALA A 123 6.77 -15.28 10.52
C ALA A 123 7.20 -15.83 11.90
N ARG A 124 8.21 -16.73 11.95
CA ARG A 124 8.79 -17.27 13.20
C ARG A 124 9.42 -16.17 14.05
N GLU A 125 10.18 -15.28 13.43
CA GLU A 125 10.75 -14.12 14.09
C GLU A 125 9.67 -13.13 14.57
N LEU A 126 8.65 -12.86 13.75
CA LEU A 126 7.58 -11.92 14.09
C LEU A 126 6.63 -12.47 15.16
N GLY A 127 6.31 -13.75 15.14
CA GLY A 127 5.48 -14.43 16.14
C GLY A 127 6.15 -14.49 17.52
N ALA A 128 7.47 -14.60 17.57
CA ALA A 128 8.24 -14.54 18.82
C ALA A 128 8.28 -13.13 19.44
N ILE A 129 8.00 -12.09 18.65
CA ILE A 129 8.03 -10.67 19.07
C ILE A 129 6.61 -10.16 19.42
N ALA A 130 5.56 -10.85 19.00
CA ALA A 130 4.18 -10.44 19.20
C ALA A 130 3.73 -10.63 20.66
N ASP A 131 3.52 -9.53 21.37
CA ASP A 131 2.88 -9.51 22.70
C ASP A 131 1.38 -9.85 22.56
N PRO A 132 0.84 -10.86 23.27
CA PRO A 132 -0.56 -11.30 23.12
C PRO A 132 -1.60 -10.23 23.48
N THR A 133 -1.21 -9.21 24.24
CA THR A 133 -2.11 -8.18 24.79
C THR A 133 -2.27 -6.93 23.93
N GLY A 134 -1.52 -6.76 22.82
CA GLY A 134 -1.75 -5.71 21.83
C GLY A 134 -1.47 -4.26 22.25
N ASP A 135 -0.94 -4.01 23.45
CA ASP A 135 -0.92 -2.66 24.05
C ASP A 135 0.37 -1.85 23.84
N ARG A 136 1.31 -2.33 23.00
CA ARG A 136 2.54 -1.58 22.69
C ARG A 136 2.87 -1.57 21.21
N THR A 137 2.67 -0.43 20.56
CA THR A 137 3.28 -0.13 19.27
C THR A 137 4.69 0.39 19.49
N VAL A 138 5.70 -0.46 19.30
CA VAL A 138 7.11 -0.03 19.23
C VAL A 138 7.51 0.04 17.75
N CYS A 139 7.73 1.25 17.25
CA CYS A 139 8.47 1.46 16.00
C CYS A 139 9.93 1.71 16.37
N VAL A 140 10.80 0.73 16.09
CA VAL A 140 12.24 0.87 16.24
C VAL A 140 12.89 0.46 14.92
N ILE A 141 13.36 1.44 14.17
CA ILE A 141 14.53 1.23 13.30
C ILE A 141 15.73 1.57 14.16
N LYS A 142 16.29 0.56 14.83
CA LYS A 142 17.63 0.62 15.40
C LYS A 142 18.44 -0.51 14.77
N PRO A 143 19.71 -0.27 14.38
CA PRO A 143 20.61 -1.39 14.15
C PRO A 143 20.67 -2.21 15.44
N LEU A 144 20.65 -3.55 15.33
CA LEU A 144 20.51 -4.47 16.47
C LEU A 144 21.62 -4.29 17.55
N ARG A 145 22.71 -3.57 17.24
CA ARG A 145 23.64 -2.96 18.20
C ARG A 145 24.36 -1.75 17.57
N ALA A 146 24.95 -0.88 18.40
CA ALA A 146 25.98 0.04 17.93
C ALA A 146 27.19 -0.80 17.48
N PRO A 147 27.66 -0.67 16.23
CA PRO A 147 28.75 -1.51 15.73
C PRO A 147 30.04 -1.21 16.50
N SER A 148 30.74 -2.26 16.94
CA SER A 148 32.02 -2.08 17.61
C SER A 148 33.06 -1.53 16.62
N ALA A 149 34.13 -0.93 17.14
CA ALA A 149 35.26 -0.51 16.29
C ALA A 149 35.82 -1.69 15.47
N ALA A 150 35.73 -2.92 16.00
CA ALA A 150 36.12 -4.15 15.31
C ALA A 150 35.18 -4.49 14.15
N ASP A 151 33.85 -4.38 14.34
CA ASP A 151 32.86 -4.63 13.28
C ASP A 151 33.01 -3.62 12.14
N LEU A 152 33.21 -2.34 12.48
CA LEU A 152 33.47 -1.28 11.50
C LEU A 152 34.80 -1.50 10.76
N SER A 153 35.82 -2.03 11.44
CA SER A 153 37.11 -2.36 10.80
C SER A 153 37.02 -3.56 9.86
N THR A 154 36.21 -4.56 10.19
CA THR A 154 35.97 -5.75 9.35
C THR A 154 35.13 -5.40 8.13
N LEU A 155 34.10 -4.57 8.30
CA LEU A 155 33.34 -3.99 7.19
C LEU A 155 34.24 -3.14 6.27
N ARG A 156 35.08 -2.27 6.83
CA ARG A 156 36.06 -1.48 6.05
C ARG A 156 37.03 -2.36 5.27
N ARG A 157 37.51 -3.47 5.86
CA ARG A 157 38.37 -4.44 5.16
C ARG A 157 37.64 -5.15 4.03
N GLN A 158 36.44 -5.70 4.28
CA GLN A 158 35.65 -6.41 3.27
C GLN A 158 35.28 -5.50 2.08
N LEU A 159 34.91 -4.24 2.36
CA LEU A 159 34.60 -3.23 1.34
C LEU A 159 35.85 -2.72 0.60
N ALA A 160 37.05 -2.85 1.20
CA ALA A 160 38.31 -2.49 0.54
C ALA A 160 38.82 -3.60 -0.39
N THR A 161 38.49 -4.87 -0.12
CA THR A 161 38.88 -6.02 -0.96
C THR A 161 38.03 -6.19 -2.22
N ASP A 162 36.81 -5.63 -2.24
CA ASP A 162 35.93 -5.78 -3.40
C ASP A 162 36.06 -4.59 -4.37
N ARG A 163 37.01 -4.70 -5.29
CA ARG A 163 37.28 -3.69 -6.33
C ARG A 163 36.08 -3.46 -7.25
N SER A 164 35.11 -4.38 -7.30
CA SER A 164 34.05 -4.36 -8.31
C SER A 164 32.87 -3.44 -7.98
N ASN A 165 32.78 -2.88 -6.76
CA ASN A 165 31.61 -2.11 -6.31
C ASN A 165 31.87 -0.64 -5.97
N ARG A 166 33.05 -0.10 -6.30
CA ARG A 166 33.44 1.29 -5.96
C ARG A 166 32.65 2.40 -6.66
N ALA A 167 31.74 2.11 -7.59
CA ALA A 167 31.06 3.14 -8.39
C ALA A 167 29.55 3.31 -8.12
N THR A 168 28.83 2.31 -7.61
CA THR A 168 27.38 2.26 -7.86
C THR A 168 26.49 2.35 -6.61
N LEU A 169 26.97 1.97 -5.42
CA LEU A 169 26.08 1.79 -4.25
C LEU A 169 26.22 2.85 -3.15
N PHE A 170 27.20 3.75 -3.23
CA PHE A 170 27.39 4.82 -2.24
C PHE A 170 27.87 6.14 -2.87
N ARG A 171 27.17 6.67 -3.87
CA ARG A 171 27.09 8.13 -3.98
C ARG A 171 26.02 8.61 -3.01
N GLY A 172 26.39 8.68 -1.74
CA GLY A 172 25.79 9.67 -0.86
C GLY A 172 25.99 11.05 -1.49
N VAL A 173 24.93 11.84 -1.53
CA VAL A 173 25.00 13.26 -1.88
C VAL A 173 26.02 13.91 -0.92
N PRO A 174 27.12 14.50 -1.42
CA PRO A 174 28.10 15.15 -0.55
C PRO A 174 27.43 16.21 0.33
N PRO A 175 27.79 16.35 1.62
CA PRO A 175 27.31 17.46 2.43
C PRO A 175 27.74 18.78 1.78
N GLY A 176 26.76 19.57 1.32
CA GLY A 176 26.97 20.78 0.50
C GLY A 176 26.50 20.66 -0.95
N SER A 177 26.08 19.48 -1.41
CA SER A 177 25.47 19.34 -2.74
C SER A 177 24.00 19.71 -2.66
N THR A 178 23.65 20.81 -3.31
CA THR A 178 22.25 21.12 -3.62
C THR A 178 21.73 20.00 -4.52
N VAL A 179 20.87 19.12 -4.01
CA VAL A 179 20.03 18.29 -4.86
C VAL A 179 19.16 19.27 -5.63
N GLY A 180 19.57 19.58 -6.86
CA GLY A 180 18.83 20.51 -7.71
C GLY A 180 17.39 20.01 -7.84
N ILE A 181 16.43 20.91 -7.67
CA ILE A 181 15.00 20.57 -7.84
C ILE A 181 14.85 19.93 -9.23
N THR A 182 14.41 18.68 -9.28
CA THR A 182 14.24 17.95 -10.54
C THR A 182 13.17 18.62 -11.39
N ALA A 183 13.15 18.37 -12.70
CA ALA A 183 12.09 18.89 -13.57
C ALA A 183 10.69 18.50 -13.05
N ALA A 184 10.52 17.25 -12.63
CA ALA A 184 9.25 16.78 -12.04
C ALA A 184 8.87 17.54 -10.76
N ALA A 185 9.82 17.80 -9.86
CA ALA A 185 9.53 18.57 -8.65
C ALA A 185 9.18 20.04 -8.97
N ARG A 186 9.84 20.66 -9.97
CA ARG A 186 9.44 21.99 -10.46
C ARG A 186 8.04 22.00 -11.04
N ASP A 187 7.69 20.99 -11.83
CA ASP A 187 6.37 20.88 -12.46
C ASP A 187 5.25 20.76 -11.41
N VAL A 188 5.49 20.01 -10.33
CA VAL A 188 4.54 19.89 -9.21
C VAL A 188 4.34 21.23 -8.49
N LEU A 189 5.43 21.95 -8.20
CA LEU A 189 5.35 23.27 -7.58
C LEU A 189 4.66 24.29 -8.50
N ALA A 190 4.95 24.25 -9.80
CA ALA A 190 4.33 25.11 -10.79
C ALA A 190 2.83 24.83 -10.94
N GLU A 191 2.42 23.56 -10.94
CA GLU A 191 1.00 23.20 -10.97
C GLU A 191 0.29 23.62 -9.69
N ARG A 192 0.93 23.48 -8.52
CA ARG A 192 0.38 23.97 -7.26
C ARG A 192 0.16 25.49 -7.30
N GLN A 193 1.13 26.24 -7.82
CA GLN A 193 0.99 27.68 -8.00
C GLN A 193 -0.11 28.03 -9.01
N ARG A 194 -0.22 27.30 -10.13
CA ARG A 194 -1.29 27.48 -11.11
C ARG A 194 -2.68 27.24 -10.51
N GLN A 195 -2.85 26.24 -9.65
CA GLN A 195 -4.12 25.99 -8.95
C GLN A 195 -4.54 27.19 -8.09
N ILE A 196 -3.58 27.86 -7.45
CA ILE A 196 -3.83 29.09 -6.68
C ILE A 196 -4.17 30.26 -7.62
N ASP A 197 -3.31 30.52 -8.61
CA ASP A 197 -3.39 31.72 -9.45
C ASP A 197 -4.56 31.68 -10.44
N VAL A 198 -4.86 30.51 -11.00
CA VAL A 198 -5.82 30.34 -12.10
C VAL A 198 -7.15 29.78 -11.61
N GLU A 199 -7.13 28.78 -10.73
CA GLU A 199 -8.36 28.15 -10.23
C GLU A 199 -8.86 28.81 -8.92
N GLY A 200 -8.10 29.77 -8.38
CA GLY A 200 -8.48 30.51 -7.18
C GLY A 200 -8.42 29.69 -5.89
N TYR A 201 -7.67 28.58 -5.88
CA TYR A 201 -7.54 27.76 -4.67
C TYR A 201 -6.79 28.55 -3.60
N THR A 202 -7.26 28.47 -2.36
CA THR A 202 -6.66 29.22 -1.25
C THR A 202 -6.28 28.29 -0.12
N LEU A 203 -5.20 28.63 0.59
CA LEU A 203 -4.77 27.89 1.79
C LEU A 203 -5.88 27.83 2.85
N ARG A 204 -6.74 28.86 2.90
CA ARG A 204 -7.90 28.88 3.80
C ARG A 204 -8.94 27.84 3.39
N ALA A 205 -9.28 27.77 2.10
CA ALA A 205 -10.20 26.75 1.58
C ALA A 205 -9.64 25.33 1.76
N ASP A 206 -8.32 25.16 1.62
CA ASP A 206 -7.66 23.88 1.92
C ASP A 206 -7.80 23.52 3.40
N ASP A 207 -7.59 24.47 4.32
CA ASP A 207 -7.76 24.24 5.76
C ASP A 207 -9.20 23.92 6.17
N GLU A 208 -10.18 24.50 5.45
CA GLU A 208 -11.61 24.23 5.61
C GLU A 208 -12.02 22.88 4.99
N ASN A 209 -11.16 22.27 4.16
CA ASN A 209 -11.41 20.99 3.53
C ASN A 209 -11.39 19.87 4.59
N ARG A 210 -12.60 19.43 4.96
CA ARG A 210 -12.84 18.33 5.90
C ARG A 210 -13.27 17.09 5.11
N ALA A 211 -13.05 15.90 5.68
CA ALA A 211 -13.39 14.61 5.08
C ALA A 211 -12.54 14.17 3.86
N GLY A 212 -11.40 14.81 3.60
CA GLY A 212 -10.38 14.21 2.74
C GLY A 212 -10.54 14.43 1.23
N ALA A 213 -11.33 15.42 0.81
CA ALA A 213 -11.59 15.66 -0.61
C ALA A 213 -10.31 15.93 -1.43
N MET A 214 -9.27 16.54 -0.86
CA MET A 214 -8.01 16.77 -1.60
C MET A 214 -7.28 15.47 -1.96
N TRP A 215 -7.13 14.53 -1.02
CA TRP A 215 -6.47 13.26 -1.33
C TRP A 215 -7.35 12.36 -2.21
N ALA A 216 -8.68 12.46 -2.11
CA ALA A 216 -9.61 11.75 -2.99
C ALA A 216 -9.52 12.27 -4.45
N ALA A 217 -9.55 13.59 -4.64
CA ALA A 217 -9.31 14.20 -5.96
C ALA A 217 -7.90 13.87 -6.51
N ALA A 218 -6.89 13.80 -5.65
CA ALA A 218 -5.55 13.37 -6.05
C ALA A 218 -5.54 11.91 -6.54
N ALA A 219 -6.26 11.02 -5.86
CA ALA A 219 -6.42 9.63 -6.28
C ALA A 219 -7.09 9.53 -7.65
N ALA A 220 -8.16 10.29 -7.89
CA ALA A 220 -8.83 10.36 -9.19
C ALA A 220 -7.86 10.74 -10.32
N TYR A 221 -7.07 11.81 -10.14
CA TYR A 221 -6.07 12.23 -11.14
C TYR A 221 -4.94 11.20 -11.31
N ALA A 222 -4.49 10.55 -10.24
CA ALA A 222 -3.47 9.52 -10.32
C ALA A 222 -3.94 8.28 -11.11
N LEU A 223 -5.20 7.88 -10.93
CA LEU A 223 -5.81 6.75 -11.64
C LEU A 223 -5.88 7.03 -13.15
N ILE A 224 -6.51 8.14 -13.57
CA ILE A 224 -6.57 8.46 -14.99
C ILE A 224 -5.17 8.72 -15.58
N GLY A 225 -4.25 9.28 -14.78
CA GLY A 225 -2.84 9.45 -15.16
C GLY A 225 -2.09 8.15 -15.38
N SER A 226 -2.52 7.06 -14.75
CA SER A 226 -1.91 5.73 -14.85
C SER A 226 -2.57 4.86 -15.92
N GLY A 227 -3.46 5.43 -16.75
CA GLY A 227 -4.13 4.73 -17.85
C GLY A 227 -5.45 4.06 -17.49
N TRP A 228 -6.03 4.37 -16.33
CA TRP A 228 -7.35 3.86 -15.93
C TRP A 228 -8.48 4.63 -16.63
N SER A 229 -9.66 4.01 -16.69
CA SER A 229 -10.83 4.65 -17.29
C SER A 229 -11.28 5.87 -16.49
N GLN A 230 -11.87 6.86 -17.16
CA GLN A 230 -12.43 8.03 -16.50
C GLN A 230 -13.53 7.66 -15.49
N ALA A 231 -14.32 6.63 -15.77
CA ALA A 231 -15.34 6.14 -14.84
C ALA A 231 -14.73 5.67 -13.51
N ALA A 232 -13.62 4.92 -13.57
CA ALA A 232 -12.90 4.47 -12.37
C ALA A 232 -12.25 5.63 -11.61
N ALA A 233 -11.72 6.63 -12.32
CA ALA A 233 -11.17 7.82 -11.68
C ALA A 233 -12.24 8.66 -10.96
N LEU A 234 -13.42 8.82 -11.57
CA LEU A 234 -14.50 9.63 -11.03
C LEU A 234 -15.16 9.03 -9.78
N GLU A 235 -15.01 7.73 -9.53
CA GLU A 235 -15.46 7.10 -8.27
C GLU A 235 -14.75 7.68 -7.03
N PHE A 236 -13.53 8.17 -7.20
CA PHE A 236 -12.76 8.84 -6.16
C PHE A 236 -12.91 10.36 -6.20
N TRP A 237 -13.63 10.91 -7.17
CA TRP A 237 -13.84 12.35 -7.25
C TRP A 237 -14.74 12.78 -6.07
N PRO A 238 -14.37 13.82 -5.30
CA PRO A 238 -15.14 14.20 -4.14
C PRO A 238 -16.57 14.60 -4.52
N GLU A 239 -17.56 14.00 -3.85
CA GLU A 239 -18.98 14.29 -4.13
C GLU A 239 -19.33 15.77 -3.97
N ALA A 240 -18.66 16.46 -3.04
CA ALA A 240 -18.84 17.88 -2.78
C ALA A 240 -18.20 18.79 -3.85
N TRP A 241 -17.40 18.24 -4.77
CA TRP A 241 -16.72 19.01 -5.81
C TRP A 241 -17.46 18.88 -7.14
N SER A 242 -17.72 20.01 -7.80
CA SER A 242 -18.37 20.01 -9.11
C SER A 242 -17.58 19.18 -10.13
N GLY A 243 -18.30 18.42 -10.97
CA GLY A 243 -17.72 17.75 -12.13
C GLY A 243 -17.08 18.71 -13.14
N GLU A 244 -17.44 19.99 -13.12
CA GLU A 244 -16.81 21.03 -13.96
C GLU A 244 -15.36 21.33 -13.55
N CYS A 245 -15.00 21.02 -12.30
CA CYS A 245 -13.64 21.12 -11.80
C CYS A 245 -12.78 19.91 -12.21
N TRP A 246 -13.39 18.85 -12.75
CA TRP A 246 -12.68 17.70 -13.30
C TRP A 246 -12.12 18.04 -14.69
N LYS A 247 -10.80 18.25 -14.76
CA LYS A 247 -10.11 18.67 -15.97
C LYS A 247 -8.96 17.70 -16.29
N PRO A 248 -9.24 16.44 -16.69
CA PRO A 248 -8.19 15.48 -17.00
C PRO A 248 -7.37 15.93 -18.22
N ALA A 249 -6.09 15.55 -18.24
CA ALA A 249 -5.13 15.84 -19.29
C ALA A 249 -4.39 14.56 -19.71
N ASP A 250 -3.17 14.69 -20.24
CA ASP A 250 -2.30 13.54 -20.50
C ASP A 250 -1.81 12.86 -19.21
N SER A 251 -1.30 11.64 -19.35
CA SER A 251 -0.82 10.78 -18.26
C SER A 251 0.12 11.51 -17.30
N ARG A 252 1.19 12.13 -17.81
CA ARG A 252 2.19 12.82 -16.99
C ARG A 252 1.55 14.01 -16.27
N ARG A 253 0.76 14.81 -16.97
CA ARG A 253 0.14 16.01 -16.41
C ARG A 253 -0.88 15.68 -15.32
N ASN A 254 -1.62 14.58 -15.46
CA ASN A 254 -2.52 14.10 -14.42
C ASN A 254 -1.75 13.65 -13.17
N LEU A 255 -0.60 12.97 -13.31
CA LEU A 255 0.26 12.63 -12.18
C LEU A 255 0.82 13.88 -11.48
N VAL A 256 1.16 14.92 -12.23
CA VAL A 256 1.59 16.22 -11.68
C VAL A 256 0.45 16.89 -10.90
N LYS A 257 -0.78 16.89 -11.43
CA LYS A 257 -1.97 17.40 -10.73
C LYS A 257 -2.25 16.65 -9.43
N ALA A 258 -2.15 15.32 -9.46
CA ALA A 258 -2.31 14.47 -8.29
C ALA A 258 -1.26 14.81 -7.22
N ALA A 259 0.02 14.92 -7.61
CA ALA A 259 1.10 15.28 -6.71
C ALA A 259 0.93 16.69 -6.13
N ALA A 260 0.45 17.66 -6.90
CA ALA A 260 0.16 19.01 -6.42
C ALA A 260 -0.98 19.04 -5.39
N LEU A 261 -2.04 18.24 -5.57
CA LEU A 261 -3.12 18.09 -4.59
C LEU A 261 -2.66 17.37 -3.31
N LEU A 262 -1.79 16.36 -3.42
CA LEU A 262 -1.18 15.72 -2.24
C LEU A 262 -0.26 16.67 -1.49
N LEU A 263 0.51 17.50 -2.21
CA LEU A 263 1.32 18.54 -1.59
C LEU A 263 0.43 19.51 -0.78
N ALA A 264 -0.69 19.96 -1.36
CA ALA A 264 -1.66 20.81 -0.66
C ALA A 264 -2.20 20.17 0.63
N GLU A 265 -2.53 18.89 0.59
CA GLU A 265 -3.03 18.14 1.74
C GLU A 265 -1.97 17.96 2.83
N ILE A 266 -0.71 17.69 2.45
CA ILE A 266 0.41 17.62 3.41
C ILE A 266 0.62 18.98 4.06
N GLU A 267 0.65 20.07 3.28
CA GLU A 267 0.78 21.42 3.81
C GLU A 267 -0.35 21.76 4.79
N ARG A 268 -1.58 21.31 4.53
CA ARG A 268 -2.73 21.46 5.44
C ARG A 268 -2.48 20.72 6.76
N ILE A 269 -2.03 19.45 6.69
CA ILE A 269 -1.71 18.63 7.87
C ILE A 269 -0.61 19.30 8.71
N ASP A 270 0.45 19.79 8.06
CA ASP A 270 1.57 20.46 8.72
C ASP A 270 1.14 21.77 9.41
N ARG A 271 0.26 22.56 8.76
CA ARG A 271 -0.34 23.76 9.37
C ARG A 271 -1.19 23.42 10.59
N GLN A 272 -2.00 22.36 10.54
CA GLN A 272 -2.80 21.90 11.68
C GLN A 272 -1.92 21.43 12.84
N ALA A 273 -0.88 20.66 12.56
CA ALA A 273 0.08 20.23 13.58
C ALA A 273 0.79 21.41 14.25
N THR A 274 1.09 22.47 13.49
CA THR A 274 1.69 23.70 14.01
C THR A 274 0.73 24.49 14.90
N ARG A 275 -0.54 24.64 14.50
CA ARG A 275 -1.59 25.30 15.31
C ARG A 275 -1.83 24.58 16.64
N ALA A 276 -1.95 23.24 16.61
CA ALA A 276 -2.15 22.44 17.82
C ALA A 276 -0.98 22.56 18.81
N LYS A 277 0.26 22.63 18.32
CA LYS A 277 1.45 22.88 19.16
C LYS A 277 1.43 24.28 19.78
N ALA A 278 1.01 25.29 19.03
CA ALA A 278 0.92 26.66 19.54
C ALA A 278 -0.14 26.79 20.64
N GLU A 279 -1.33 26.19 20.46
CA GLU A 279 -2.41 26.19 21.44
C GLU A 279 -2.03 25.46 22.74
N ALA A 280 -1.32 24.33 22.64
CA ALA A 280 -0.80 23.60 23.80
C ALA A 280 0.28 24.36 24.59
N SER A 281 0.92 25.35 23.97
CA SER A 281 1.98 26.15 24.58
C SER A 281 1.48 27.45 25.23
N ILE A 282 0.19 27.79 25.12
CA ILE A 282 -0.42 28.94 25.81
C ILE A 282 -0.69 28.54 27.27
N PRO A 283 -0.08 29.19 28.28
CA PRO A 283 -0.34 28.88 29.69
C PRO A 283 -1.82 29.15 30.02
N GLN A 284 -2.50 28.20 30.65
CA GLN A 284 -3.85 28.44 31.17
C GLN A 284 -3.80 29.55 32.22
N PRO A 285 -4.71 30.55 32.18
CA PRO A 285 -4.78 31.57 33.22
C PRO A 285 -5.04 30.87 34.55
N ALA A 286 -4.21 31.19 35.56
CA ALA A 286 -4.39 30.67 36.92
C ALA A 286 -5.80 31.02 37.41
N MET A 287 -6.64 30.00 37.58
CA MET A 287 -7.91 30.13 38.28
C MET A 287 -7.61 30.64 39.69
N ARG A 288 -7.87 31.92 39.95
CA ARG A 288 -7.89 32.46 41.32
C ARG A 288 -9.19 32.02 41.97
N GLY A 289 -9.08 31.13 42.96
CA GLY A 289 -10.11 30.78 43.94
C GLY A 289 -9.46 30.62 45.30
#